data_AF-A0A3B6EBQ2-F1
#
_entry.id   AF-A0A3B6EBQ2-F1
#
_cell.length_a   1.000
_cell.length_b   1.000
_cell.length_c   1.000
_cell.angle_alpha   90.00
_cell.angle_beta   90.00
_cell.angle_gamma   90.00
#
_symmetry.space_group_name_H-M   'P 1'
#
loop_
_entity.id
_entity.type
_entity.pdbx_description
1 polymer ?
#
loop_
_entity_poly.entity_id
_entity_poly.type
_entity_poly.pdbx_seq_one_letter_code
_entity_poly.pdbx_strand_id
1 'polypeptide(L)'
;MYVVRLTKLDVSGVDVKIPYTLHAGNALFVLGTMFTYLKPETYTVLREQFKSQMTEYRVAPSMGGLDTCYNFTGLTRMSMPSITLWFEGWAYIVPGMEQMMYFGRRGDIFSVGCLAFAAASDLPPGITAVIGTLLQERTEVVYDVHGGKMGFSHKQCW
;
A
#
# COMPACT_ATOMS: atom_id res chain seq x y z
N MET A 1 -6.81 14.93 9.71
CA MET A 1 -5.44 14.37 9.81
C MET A 1 -5.33 13.71 11.16
N TYR A 2 -4.96 12.43 11.19
CA TYR A 2 -4.76 11.70 12.43
C TYR A 2 -3.50 10.84 12.31
N VAL A 3 -2.88 10.55 13.45
CA VAL A 3 -1.64 9.78 13.54
C VAL A 3 -1.97 8.44 14.17
N VAL A 4 -1.53 7.35 13.53
CA VAL A 4 -1.60 6.00 14.08
C VAL A 4 -0.22 5.39 13.99
N ARG A 5 0.20 4.66 15.02
CA ARG A 5 1.50 4.00 15.02
C ARG A 5 1.47 2.81 14.08
N LEU A 6 2.21 2.89 12.97
CA LEU A 6 2.51 1.76 12.09
C LEU A 6 3.52 0.85 12.79
N THR A 7 3.24 -0.44 12.80
CA THR A 7 4.04 -1.44 13.53
C THR A 7 4.69 -2.45 12.61
N LYS A 8 4.09 -2.75 11.45
CA LYS A 8 4.57 -3.78 10.51
C LYS A 8 4.03 -3.58 9.09
N LEU A 9 4.80 -4.00 8.09
CA LEU A 9 4.44 -4.02 6.67
C LEU A 9 4.67 -5.43 6.10
N ASP A 10 3.63 -6.02 5.52
CA ASP A 10 3.71 -7.33 4.86
C ASP A 10 3.50 -7.23 3.35
N VAL A 11 4.16 -8.13 2.63
CA VAL A 11 3.89 -8.39 1.21
C VAL A 11 3.63 -9.90 1.07
N SER A 12 2.44 -10.26 0.60
CA SER A 12 1.94 -11.64 0.50
C SER A 12 1.93 -12.40 1.83
N GLY A 13 1.65 -11.70 2.94
CA GLY A 13 1.64 -12.30 4.29
C GLY A 13 3.02 -12.71 4.81
N VAL A 14 4.07 -12.47 4.03
CA VAL A 14 5.45 -12.60 4.48
C VAL A 14 5.85 -11.29 5.13
N ASP A 15 6.31 -11.37 6.38
CA ASP A 15 6.96 -10.26 7.06
C ASP A 15 8.10 -9.80 6.16
N VAL A 16 7.91 -8.63 5.54
CA VAL A 16 8.96 -8.05 4.72
C VAL A 16 10.13 -7.91 5.68
N LYS A 17 11.34 -8.36 5.30
CA LYS A 17 12.54 -8.25 6.12
C LYS A 17 13.00 -6.79 6.28
N ILE A 18 12.07 -5.89 6.54
CA ILE A 18 12.31 -4.54 7.00
C ILE A 18 12.65 -4.70 8.48
N PRO A 19 13.88 -4.33 8.90
CA PRO A 19 14.15 -4.18 10.32
C PRO A 19 13.03 -3.35 10.97
N TYR A 20 12.51 -3.81 12.10
CA TYR A 20 11.48 -3.11 12.89
C TYR A 20 11.78 -1.60 13.02
N THR A 21 13.06 -1.27 13.16
CA THR A 21 13.59 0.10 13.27
C THR A 21 13.35 1.00 12.06
N LEU A 22 13.11 0.47 10.86
CA LEU A 22 12.94 1.28 9.65
C LEU A 22 11.48 1.67 9.39
N HIS A 23 10.51 0.82 9.77
CA HIS A 23 9.09 1.04 9.47
C HIS A 23 8.24 1.40 10.69
N ALA A 24 8.61 0.96 11.89
CA ALA A 24 7.84 1.25 13.08
C ALA A 24 7.90 2.75 13.42
N GLY A 25 6.74 3.39 13.53
CA GLY A 25 6.64 4.81 13.82
C GLY A 25 5.29 5.39 13.49
N ASN A 26 5.18 6.71 13.50
CA ASN A 26 3.92 7.39 13.27
C ASN A 26 3.58 7.41 11.78
N ALA A 27 2.45 6.80 11.42
CA ALA A 27 1.81 6.96 10.12
C ALA A 27 0.78 8.08 10.19
N LEU A 28 0.90 9.02 9.26
CA LEU A 28 0.04 10.17 9.16
C LEU A 28 -1.02 9.98 8.09
N PHE A 29 -2.29 9.98 8.47
CA PHE A 29 -3.40 9.88 7.53
C PHE A 29 -3.84 11.27 7.07
N VAL A 30 -3.73 11.53 5.77
CA VAL A 30 -4.09 12.81 5.16
C VAL A 30 -4.91 12.60 3.89
N LEU A 31 -5.84 13.51 3.60
CA LEU A 31 -6.62 13.50 2.36
C LEU A 31 -6.03 14.43 1.27
N GLY A 32 -4.89 15.08 1.59
CA GLY A 32 -4.23 16.06 0.71
C GLY A 32 -3.22 15.48 -0.27
N THR A 33 -3.02 14.16 -0.27
CA THR A 33 -2.18 13.48 -1.24
C THR A 33 -2.81 12.17 -1.66
N MET A 34 -2.71 11.81 -2.94
CA MET A 34 -3.33 10.60 -3.46
C MET A 34 -2.59 9.32 -3.04
N PHE A 35 -1.26 9.38 -2.98
CA PHE A 35 -0.40 8.19 -2.81
C PHE A 35 0.14 8.07 -1.39
N THR A 36 0.60 6.86 -1.05
CA THR A 36 1.25 6.61 0.24
C THR A 36 2.75 6.84 0.13
N TYR A 37 3.30 7.59 1.07
CA TYR A 37 4.74 7.91 1.10
C TYR A 37 5.38 7.26 2.31
N LEU A 38 6.49 6.57 2.08
CA LEU A 38 7.28 5.91 3.11
C LEU A 38 8.67 6.52 3.15
N LYS A 39 9.38 6.36 4.27
CA LYS A 39 10.82 6.62 4.31
C LYS A 39 11.54 5.83 3.19
N PRO A 40 12.60 6.36 2.57
CA PRO A 40 13.24 5.74 1.42
C PRO A 40 13.69 4.29 1.65
N GLU A 41 14.19 3.99 2.85
CA GLU A 41 14.65 2.66 3.21
C GLU A 41 13.48 1.66 3.29
N THR A 42 12.39 2.07 3.94
CA THR A 42 11.16 1.27 4.05
C THR A 42 10.51 1.05 2.69
N TYR A 43 10.43 2.11 1.87
CA TYR A 43 9.92 2.00 0.51
C TYR A 43 10.74 1.03 -0.33
N THR A 44 12.07 1.13 -0.26
CA THR A 44 12.98 0.28 -1.06
C THR A 44 12.72 -1.20 -0.79
N VAL A 45 12.61 -1.60 0.47
CA VAL A 45 12.39 -3.03 0.79
C VAL A 45 11.00 -3.49 0.32
N LEU A 46 9.95 -2.70 0.58
CA LEU A 46 8.59 -3.00 0.10
C LEU A 46 8.55 -3.12 -1.42
N ARG A 47 9.20 -2.18 -2.12
CA ARG A 47 9.29 -2.13 -3.58
C ARG A 47 9.98 -3.36 -4.15
N GLU A 48 11.15 -3.72 -3.64
CA GLU A 48 11.89 -4.88 -4.15
C GLU A 48 11.15 -6.20 -3.88
N GLN A 49 10.50 -6.34 -2.72
CA GLN A 49 9.67 -7.51 -2.42
C GLN A 49 8.46 -7.59 -3.37
N PHE A 50 7.77 -6.48 -3.61
CA PHE A 50 6.66 -6.40 -4.57
C PHE A 50 7.12 -6.79 -5.98
N LYS A 51 8.23 -6.19 -6.45
CA LYS A 51 8.80 -6.46 -7.77
C LYS A 51 9.20 -7.92 -7.96
N SER A 52 9.74 -8.56 -6.92
CA SER A 52 10.15 -9.97 -6.98
C SER A 52 8.99 -10.93 -7.28
N GLN A 53 7.76 -10.54 -6.98
CA GLN A 53 6.54 -11.33 -7.20
C GLN A 53 5.75 -10.87 -8.44
N MET A 54 6.21 -9.84 -9.14
CA MET A 54 5.54 -9.24 -10.30
C MET A 54 6.32 -9.48 -11.61
N THR A 55 7.19 -10.48 -11.62
CA THR A 55 8.13 -10.74 -12.73
C THR A 55 7.46 -11.18 -14.03
N GLU A 56 6.22 -11.65 -13.96
CA GLU A 56 5.41 -12.01 -15.14
C GLU A 56 4.92 -10.80 -15.94
N TYR A 57 4.88 -9.62 -15.33
CA TYR A 57 4.35 -8.41 -15.95
C TYR A 57 5.45 -7.56 -16.58
N ARG A 58 5.16 -6.99 -17.76
CA ARG A 58 6.07 -6.08 -18.45
C ARG A 58 6.19 -4.77 -17.68
N VAL A 59 7.41 -4.39 -17.32
CA VAL A 59 7.70 -3.08 -16.70
C VAL A 59 7.34 -1.94 -17.66
N ALA A 60 6.76 -0.89 -17.12
CA ALA A 60 6.42 0.35 -17.81
C ALA A 60 7.23 1.54 -17.26
N PRO A 61 7.37 2.64 -18.01
CA PRO A 61 7.97 3.87 -17.51
C PRO A 61 7.24 4.40 -16.27
N SER A 62 7.98 5.12 -15.41
CA SER A 62 7.44 5.78 -14.22
C SER A 62 6.34 6.80 -14.55
N MET A 63 5.38 6.95 -13.65
CA MET A 63 4.29 7.92 -13.78
C MET A 63 4.35 8.94 -12.65
N GLY A 64 4.81 10.15 -12.95
CA GLY A 64 5.03 11.18 -11.95
C GLY A 64 6.01 10.70 -10.87
N GLY A 65 5.59 10.71 -9.61
CA GLY A 65 6.38 10.22 -8.48
C GLY A 65 6.36 8.71 -8.25
N LEU A 66 5.64 7.94 -9.07
CA LEU A 66 5.53 6.49 -8.93
C LEU A 66 6.56 5.79 -9.84
N ASP A 67 7.49 5.05 -9.24
CA ASP A 67 8.64 4.45 -9.94
C ASP A 67 8.47 2.97 -10.30
N THR A 68 7.39 2.33 -9.83
CA THR A 68 7.14 0.89 -9.96
C THR A 68 5.88 0.67 -10.76
N CYS A 69 6.04 0.61 -12.08
CA CYS A 69 4.94 0.57 -13.04
C CYS A 69 4.99 -0.65 -13.95
N TYR A 70 3.82 -1.15 -14.34
CA TYR A 70 3.64 -2.32 -15.19
C TYR A 70 2.60 -2.04 -16.27
N ASN A 71 2.77 -2.67 -17.42
CA ASN A 71 1.83 -2.61 -18.53
C ASN A 71 0.94 -3.87 -18.52
N PHE A 72 -0.34 -3.68 -18.18
CA PHE A 72 -1.34 -4.75 -18.18
C PHE A 72 -2.18 -4.79 -19.47
N THR A 73 -1.82 -4.00 -20.48
CA THR A 73 -2.58 -3.90 -21.75
C THR A 73 -2.64 -5.25 -22.46
N GLY A 74 -3.86 -5.66 -22.81
CA GLY A 74 -4.11 -6.91 -23.53
C GLY A 74 -4.20 -8.14 -22.63
N LEU A 75 -4.04 -7.99 -21.31
CA LEU A 75 -4.34 -9.04 -20.36
C LEU A 75 -5.84 -9.13 -20.12
N THR A 76 -6.31 -10.33 -19.79
CA THR A 76 -7.71 -10.59 -19.39
C THR A 76 -7.83 -10.90 -17.90
N ARG A 77 -6.70 -11.21 -17.26
CA ARG A 77 -6.55 -11.48 -15.83
C ARG A 77 -5.19 -10.99 -15.39
N MET A 78 -5.11 -10.53 -14.14
CA MET A 78 -3.86 -10.22 -13.47
C MET A 78 -4.01 -10.50 -11.99
N SER A 79 -2.91 -10.85 -11.35
CA SER A 79 -2.76 -11.00 -9.92
C SER A 79 -1.57 -10.18 -9.45
N MET A 80 -1.60 -9.77 -8.19
CA MET A 80 -0.52 -8.98 -7.60
C MET A 80 -0.39 -9.38 -6.13
N PRO A 81 0.82 -9.25 -5.55
CA PRO A 81 1.03 -9.59 -4.16
C PRO A 81 0.22 -8.64 -3.27
N SER A 82 -0.42 -9.18 -2.23
CA SER A 82 -1.15 -8.36 -1.26
C SER A 82 -0.16 -7.53 -0.43
N ILE A 83 -0.49 -6.29 -0.12
CA ILE A 83 0.23 -5.51 0.89
C ILE A 83 -0.61 -5.49 2.16
N THR A 84 0.00 -5.49 3.35
CA THR A 84 -0.72 -5.28 4.61
C THR A 84 0.03 -4.29 5.48
N LEU A 85 -0.69 -3.28 5.97
CA LEU A 85 -0.17 -2.28 6.90
C LEU A 85 -0.76 -2.58 8.26
N TRP A 86 0.09 -2.92 9.22
CA TRP A 86 -0.30 -3.18 10.60
C TRP A 86 -0.06 -1.95 11.46
N PHE A 87 -1.00 -1.72 12.34
CA PHE A 87 -1.03 -0.60 13.27
C PHE A 87 -1.11 -1.11 14.70
N GLU A 88 -0.76 -0.24 15.63
CA GLU A 88 -0.88 -0.51 17.05
C GLU A 88 -2.32 -0.91 17.43
N GLY A 89 -2.45 -1.83 18.39
CA GLY A 89 -3.74 -2.42 18.76
C GLY A 89 -4.22 -3.51 17.80
N TRP A 90 -3.31 -4.12 17.01
CA TRP A 90 -3.63 -5.18 16.05
C TRP A 90 -4.64 -4.78 14.98
N ALA A 91 -4.73 -3.48 14.71
CA ALA A 91 -5.49 -2.96 13.59
C ALA A 91 -4.66 -3.11 12.31
N TYR A 92 -5.27 -3.47 11.20
CA TYR A 92 -4.55 -3.54 9.93
C TYR A 92 -5.40 -3.10 8.75
N ILE A 93 -4.70 -2.75 7.68
CA ILE A 93 -5.25 -2.36 6.39
C ILE A 93 -4.69 -3.29 5.32
N VAL A 94 -5.58 -3.92 4.55
CA VAL A 94 -5.24 -4.65 3.33
C VAL A 94 -5.84 -3.89 2.14
N PRO A 95 -5.05 -3.05 1.43
CA PRO A 95 -5.56 -2.36 0.26
C PRO A 95 -5.95 -3.37 -0.83
N GLY A 96 -7.10 -3.12 -1.45
CA GLY A 96 -7.45 -3.77 -2.70
C GLY A 96 -6.58 -3.27 -3.85
N MET A 97 -6.75 -3.88 -5.02
CA MET A 97 -5.99 -3.54 -6.22
C MET A 97 -6.04 -2.05 -6.57
N GLU A 98 -7.23 -1.45 -6.55
CA GLU A 98 -7.41 -0.03 -6.90
C GLU A 98 -6.89 0.93 -5.84
N GLN A 99 -6.71 0.47 -4.59
CA GLN A 99 -6.10 1.23 -3.49
C GLN A 99 -4.58 1.11 -3.51
N MET A 100 -4.06 -0.02 -4.00
CA MET A 100 -2.64 -0.33 -4.05
C MET A 100 -1.98 0.12 -5.35
N MET A 101 -2.73 0.21 -6.45
CA MET A 101 -2.26 0.56 -7.78
C MET A 101 -2.99 1.80 -8.31
N TYR A 102 -2.23 2.72 -8.88
CA TYR A 102 -2.75 3.85 -9.65
C TYR A 102 -2.69 3.54 -11.15
N PHE A 103 -3.84 3.51 -11.80
CA PHE A 103 -3.96 3.23 -13.24
C PHE A 103 -4.04 4.53 -14.05
N GLY A 104 -3.22 4.63 -15.10
CA GLY A 104 -3.14 5.83 -15.93
C GLY A 104 -4.42 6.14 -16.71
N ARG A 105 -5.27 5.12 -16.92
CA ARG A 105 -6.62 5.30 -17.47
C ARG A 105 -7.65 4.95 -16.41
N ARG A 106 -8.40 5.97 -15.98
CA ARG A 106 -9.45 5.83 -14.96
C ARG A 106 -10.48 4.79 -15.39
N GLY A 107 -10.75 3.81 -14.52
CA GLY A 107 -11.71 2.74 -14.76
C GLY A 107 -11.21 1.61 -15.67
N ASP A 108 -9.95 1.65 -16.12
CA ASP A 108 -9.33 0.62 -16.95
C ASP A 108 -8.12 0.02 -16.22
N ILE A 109 -8.37 -1.02 -15.44
CA ILE A 109 -7.35 -1.75 -14.68
C ILE A 109 -6.38 -2.54 -15.58
N PHE A 110 -6.72 -2.74 -16.85
CA PHE A 110 -5.86 -3.40 -17.84
C PHE A 110 -5.03 -2.39 -18.64
N SER A 111 -4.77 -1.21 -18.07
CA SER A 111 -3.89 -0.19 -18.65
C SER A 111 -2.50 -0.22 -17.99
N VAL A 112 -1.71 0.85 -18.14
CA VAL A 112 -0.48 0.99 -17.35
C VAL A 112 -0.87 1.34 -15.90
N GLY A 113 -0.43 0.51 -14.96
CA GLY A 113 -0.66 0.70 -13.54
C GLY A 113 0.65 0.80 -12.76
N CYS A 114 0.70 1.68 -11.76
CA CYS A 114 1.86 1.88 -10.89
C CYS A 114 1.52 1.61 -9.43
N LEU A 115 2.45 1.05 -8.68
CA LEU A 115 2.33 0.91 -7.23
C LEU A 115 2.09 2.30 -6.61
N ALA A 116 1.00 2.48 -5.88
CA ALA A 116 0.59 3.75 -5.26
C ALA A 116 1.35 4.04 -3.95
N PHE A 117 2.60 3.60 -3.90
CA PHE A 117 3.56 3.84 -2.82
C PHE A 117 4.81 4.49 -3.41
N ALA A 118 5.42 5.42 -2.68
CA ALA A 118 6.64 6.09 -3.09
C ALA A 118 7.55 6.40 -1.90
N ALA A 119 8.84 6.65 -2.18
CA ALA A 119 9.76 7.22 -1.21
C ALA A 119 9.53 8.73 -1.05
N ALA A 120 9.59 9.22 0.19
CA ALA A 120 9.71 10.65 0.50
C ALA A 120 10.84 10.87 1.50
N SER A 121 11.79 11.74 1.15
CA SER A 121 12.95 12.07 1.99
C SER A 121 12.65 13.17 3.02
N ASP A 122 11.57 13.91 2.85
CA ASP A 122 11.20 15.12 3.60
C ASP A 122 9.88 14.94 4.39
N LEU A 123 9.68 13.74 4.96
CA LEU A 123 8.54 13.49 5.85
C LEU A 123 8.60 14.40 7.09
N PRO A 124 7.43 14.83 7.63
CA PRO A 124 7.39 15.65 8.83
C PRO A 124 8.14 15.01 10.01
N PRO A 125 8.73 15.80 10.93
CA PRO A 125 9.46 15.26 12.07
C PRO A 125 8.61 14.25 12.87
N GLY A 126 9.20 13.08 13.13
CA GLY A 126 8.53 12.00 13.87
C GLY A 126 7.53 11.17 13.06
N ILE A 127 7.32 11.46 11.76
CA ILE A 127 6.49 10.67 10.85
C ILE A 127 7.36 9.70 10.05
N THR A 128 6.92 8.44 9.94
CA THR A 128 7.60 7.40 9.15
C THR A 128 6.85 7.02 7.88
N ALA A 129 5.56 7.33 7.82
CA ALA A 129 4.70 7.11 6.66
C ALA A 129 3.62 8.20 6.56
N VAL A 130 3.23 8.56 5.34
CA VAL A 130 2.03 9.35 5.06
C VAL A 130 1.09 8.46 4.27
N ILE A 131 -0.07 8.15 4.85
CA ILE A 131 -1.11 7.35 4.21
C ILE A 131 -1.98 8.26 3.37
N GLY A 132 -1.94 8.07 2.05
CA GLY A 132 -2.66 8.88 1.08
C GLY A 132 -4.13 8.51 0.95
N THR A 133 -4.86 9.28 0.14
CA THR A 133 -6.29 9.14 -0.10
C THR A 133 -6.65 7.80 -0.75
N LEU A 134 -5.89 7.31 -1.74
CA LEU A 134 -6.21 6.04 -2.40
C LEU A 134 -6.19 4.87 -1.40
N LEU A 135 -5.22 4.85 -0.49
CA LEU A 135 -5.13 3.81 0.54
C LEU A 135 -6.18 3.99 1.65
N GLN A 136 -6.91 5.11 1.69
CA GLN A 136 -8.06 5.32 2.57
C GLN A 136 -9.40 5.05 1.84
N GLU A 137 -9.42 5.13 0.52
CA GLU A 137 -10.63 4.92 -0.29
C GLU A 137 -11.11 3.48 -0.18
N ARG A 138 -12.27 3.30 0.45
CA ARG A 138 -12.93 1.99 0.62
C ARG A 138 -12.10 0.98 1.42
N THR A 139 -11.19 1.47 2.25
CA THR A 139 -10.32 0.62 3.05
C THR A 139 -11.02 0.13 4.30
N GLU A 140 -11.10 -1.19 4.43
CA GLU A 140 -11.59 -1.86 5.64
C GLU A 140 -10.49 -1.82 6.71
N VAL A 141 -10.79 -1.19 7.85
CA VAL A 141 -9.93 -1.26 9.04
C VAL A 141 -10.36 -2.50 9.82
N VAL A 142 -9.51 -3.53 9.84
CA VAL A 142 -9.78 -4.76 10.58
C VAL A 142 -9.08 -4.69 11.92
N TYR A 143 -9.81 -4.96 13.00
CA TYR A 143 -9.28 -5.04 14.36
C TYR A 143 -9.24 -6.50 14.80
N ASP A 144 -8.06 -7.03 15.13
CA ASP A 144 -7.96 -8.31 15.82
C ASP A 144 -8.12 -8.10 17.34
N VAL A 145 -9.36 -8.07 17.79
CA VAL A 145 -9.72 -8.06 19.21
C VAL A 145 -9.63 -9.48 19.77
N HIS A 146 -8.42 -9.86 20.19
CA HIS A 146 -8.11 -11.04 21.01
C HIS A 146 -8.65 -12.38 20.47
N GLY A 147 -7.86 -13.04 19.62
CA GLY A 147 -7.82 -14.51 19.58
C GLY A 147 -9.05 -15.19 19.02
N GLY A 148 -9.74 -14.55 18.07
CA GLY A 148 -10.76 -15.19 17.25
C GLY A 148 -12.17 -14.65 17.51
N LYS A 149 -12.53 -13.62 16.75
CA LYS A 149 -13.84 -13.48 16.09
C LYS A 149 -13.81 -12.29 15.13
N MET A 150 -13.85 -12.62 13.84
CA MET A 150 -14.04 -11.69 12.73
C MET A 150 -15.41 -11.01 12.83
N GLY A 151 -15.45 -9.69 12.78
CA GLY A 151 -16.66 -8.90 12.59
C GLY A 151 -16.64 -8.23 11.22
N PHE A 152 -17.51 -8.68 10.31
CA PHE A 152 -17.61 -8.21 8.93
C PHE A 152 -18.58 -7.03 8.83
N SER A 153 -18.22 -6.02 8.04
CA SER A 153 -19.19 -5.02 7.56
C SER A 153 -18.93 -4.74 6.08
N HIS A 154 -19.56 -5.56 5.23
CA HIS A 154 -19.73 -5.24 3.82
C HIS A 154 -20.62 -4.00 3.70
N LYS A 155 -20.06 -2.85 3.31
CA LYS A 155 -20.84 -1.90 2.51
C LYS A 155 -20.57 -2.17 1.04
N GLN A 156 -21.15 -3.26 0.53
CA GLN A 156 -21.57 -3.27 -0.87
C GLN A 156 -22.73 -2.28 -0.96
N CYS A 157 -22.46 -1.05 -1.37
CA CYS A 157 -23.52 -0.22 -1.93
C CYS A 157 -23.76 -0.72 -3.36
N TRP A 158 -24.94 -1.28 -3.56
CA TRP A 158 -25.54 -1.52 -4.87
C TRP A 158 -26.10 -0.20 -5.39
#